data_AF-S3YD74-F1
#
_entry.id   AF-S3YD74-F1
#
_cell.length_a   1.000
_cell.length_b   1.000
_cell.length_c   1.000
_cell.angle_alpha   90.00
_cell.angle_beta   90.00
_cell.angle_gamma   90.00
#
_symmetry.space_group_name_H-M   'P 1'
#
loop_
_entity.id
_entity.type
_entity.pdbx_description
1 polymer ?
#
loop_
_entity_poly.entity_id
_entity_poly.type
_entity_poly.pdbx_seq_one_letter_code
_entity_poly.pdbx_strand_id
1 'polypeptide(L)'
;MKISQQLKEKNIAEYLIYMWQVEDLLRANKCDIDLIRSNVISRYPAEEHAALEEWYGNLADMMRAEGVTEKGHLQINRNVIRNLTDLHADLLASTKYPFYNAAYFKALPFIVELRQKSGQTEESELETCFEALYGILLLRLQKKEISQGTAKAIEAISSFLSLLANYYDKERKGELKLDND
;
A
#
# COMPACT_ATOMS: atom_id res chain seq x y z
N MET A 1 12.94 14.24 -1.71
CA MET A 1 12.11 13.06 -2.00
C MET A 1 12.94 11.77 -2.08
N LYS A 2 13.50 11.30 -0.95
CA LYS A 2 14.30 10.05 -0.89
C LYS A 2 13.50 8.87 -0.32
N ILE A 3 12.50 9.15 0.52
CA ILE A 3 11.78 8.13 1.29
C ILE A 3 10.91 7.25 0.39
N SER A 4 10.06 7.83 -0.47
CA SER A 4 9.20 7.04 -1.38
C SER A 4 9.99 6.20 -2.37
N GLN A 5 11.08 6.74 -2.94
CA GLN A 5 11.96 5.99 -3.84
C GLN A 5 12.68 4.86 -3.11
N GLN A 6 13.23 5.13 -1.92
CA GLN A 6 13.86 4.11 -1.08
C GLN A 6 12.88 3.02 -0.65
N LEU A 7 11.64 3.37 -0.29
CA LEU A 7 10.62 2.39 0.07
C LEU A 7 10.22 1.56 -1.15
N LYS A 8 10.05 2.18 -2.33
CA LYS A 8 9.73 1.45 -3.56
C LYS A 8 10.81 0.44 -3.94
N GLU A 9 12.05 0.69 -3.57
CA GLU A 9 13.18 -0.22 -3.77
C GLU A 9 13.31 -1.28 -2.66
N LYS A 10 13.04 -0.92 -1.40
CA LYS A 10 13.25 -1.80 -0.25
C LYS A 10 12.04 -2.67 0.09
N ASN A 11 10.85 -2.09 0.08
CA ASN A 11 9.62 -2.77 0.47
C ASN A 11 8.41 -2.12 -0.23
N ILE A 12 7.95 -2.78 -1.30
CA ILE A 12 6.84 -2.32 -2.11
C ILE A 12 5.52 -2.21 -1.32
N ALA A 13 5.33 -3.03 -0.29
CA ALA A 13 4.14 -2.99 0.56
C ALA A 13 4.13 -1.73 1.44
N GLU A 14 5.27 -1.41 2.06
CA GLU A 14 5.43 -0.16 2.83
C GLU A 14 5.33 1.08 1.94
N TYR A 15 5.88 1.00 0.73
CA TYR A 15 5.72 2.07 -0.28
C TYR A 15 4.25 2.36 -0.55
N LEU A 16 3.43 1.33 -0.80
CA LEU A 16 2.03 1.52 -1.12
C LEU A 16 1.25 2.14 0.05
N ILE A 17 1.45 1.63 1.27
CA ILE A 17 0.83 2.19 2.48
C ILE A 17 1.26 3.65 2.70
N TYR A 18 2.53 3.97 2.49
CA TYR A 18 3.03 5.34 2.58
C TYR A 18 2.40 6.25 1.53
N MET A 19 2.27 5.79 0.29
CA MET A 19 1.64 6.60 -0.77
C MET A 19 0.16 6.85 -0.51
N TRP A 20 -0.56 5.91 0.08
CA TRP A 20 -1.96 6.13 0.50
C TRP A 20 -2.08 7.19 1.61
N GLN A 21 -1.14 7.20 2.57
CA GLN A 21 -1.06 8.28 3.56
C GLN A 21 -0.83 9.64 2.92
N VAL A 22 0.03 9.68 1.90
CA VAL A 22 0.33 10.91 1.16
C VAL A 22 -0.91 11.38 0.40
N GLU A 23 -1.64 10.48 -0.25
CA GLU A 23 -2.91 10.83 -0.90
C GLU A 23 -3.91 11.41 0.10
N ASP A 24 -4.10 10.78 1.27
CA ASP A 24 -5.00 11.31 2.29
C ASP A 24 -4.55 12.67 2.84
N LEU A 25 -3.24 12.87 2.98
CA LEU A 25 -2.67 14.17 3.35
C LEU A 25 -2.97 15.23 2.29
N LEU A 26 -2.84 14.88 1.00
CA LEU A 26 -3.18 15.76 -0.12
C LEU A 26 -4.68 16.08 -0.11
N ARG A 27 -5.56 15.08 0.05
CA ARG A 27 -7.02 15.27 0.15
C ARG A 27 -7.40 16.17 1.32
N ALA A 28 -6.79 15.97 2.50
CA ALA A 28 -7.01 16.80 3.68
C ALA A 28 -6.63 18.27 3.45
N ASN A 29 -5.68 18.54 2.56
CA ASN A 29 -5.26 19.87 2.13
C ASN A 29 -5.89 20.29 0.78
N LYS A 30 -6.99 19.64 0.37
CA LYS A 30 -7.74 19.93 -0.87
C LYS A 30 -6.90 19.87 -2.15
N CYS A 31 -5.80 19.13 -2.12
CA CYS A 31 -4.78 19.13 -3.15
C CYS A 31 -4.31 20.56 -3.49
N ASP A 32 -4.22 21.46 -2.53
CA ASP A 32 -3.78 22.85 -2.71
C ASP A 32 -2.34 23.01 -2.19
N ILE A 33 -1.43 23.46 -3.05
CA ILE A 33 -0.02 23.55 -2.71
C ILE A 33 0.26 24.59 -1.62
N ASP A 34 -0.54 25.67 -1.56
CA ASP A 34 -0.36 26.70 -0.54
C ASP A 34 -0.77 26.17 0.85
N LEU A 35 -1.84 25.38 0.91
CA LEU A 35 -2.26 24.69 2.14
C LEU A 35 -1.24 23.62 2.56
N ILE A 36 -0.71 22.86 1.61
CA ILE A 36 0.34 21.87 1.89
C ILE A 36 1.61 22.56 2.40
N ARG A 37 1.98 23.71 1.82
CA ARG A 37 3.11 24.52 2.27
C ARG A 37 2.96 24.94 3.73
N SER A 38 1.79 25.49 4.09
CA SER A 38 1.54 25.98 5.44
C SER A 38 1.39 24.86 6.48
N ASN A 39 0.73 23.76 6.12
CA ASN A 39 0.32 22.74 7.10
C ASN A 39 1.33 21.60 7.24
N VAL A 40 2.08 21.30 6.18
CA VAL A 40 2.97 20.13 6.09
C VAL A 40 4.41 20.57 5.93
N ILE A 41 4.74 21.27 4.83
CA ILE A 41 6.13 21.57 4.46
C ILE A 41 6.82 22.48 5.49
N SER A 42 6.08 23.44 6.05
CA SER A 42 6.57 24.35 7.10
C SER A 42 7.17 23.65 8.33
N ARG A 43 6.84 22.38 8.56
CA ARG A 43 7.35 21.57 9.68
C ARG A 43 8.69 20.90 9.39
N TYR A 44 9.16 20.96 8.15
CA TYR A 44 10.44 20.41 7.71
C TYR A 44 11.54 21.48 7.70
N PRO A 45 12.82 21.08 7.69
CA PRO A 45 13.93 22.02 7.50
C PRO A 45 13.80 22.82 6.20
N ALA A 46 14.18 24.10 6.22
CA ALA A 46 13.98 25.03 5.11
C ALA A 46 14.66 24.58 3.81
N GLU A 47 15.80 23.90 3.93
CA GLU A 47 16.56 23.31 2.82
C GLU A 47 15.77 22.22 2.06
N GLU A 48 14.78 21.59 2.68
CA GLU A 48 13.94 20.56 2.05
C GLU A 48 12.68 21.14 1.40
N HIS A 49 12.32 22.40 1.67
CA HIS A 49 11.03 22.97 1.28
C HIS A 49 10.80 22.93 -0.23
N ALA A 50 11.77 23.37 -1.01
CA ALA A 50 11.64 23.40 -2.48
C ALA A 50 11.39 22.01 -3.06
N ALA A 51 12.12 20.99 -2.59
CA ALA A 51 11.97 19.62 -3.06
C ALA A 51 10.66 18.96 -2.60
N LEU A 52 10.15 19.32 -1.42
CA LEU A 52 8.86 18.85 -0.93
C LEU A 52 7.71 19.53 -1.67
N GLU A 53 7.83 20.82 -1.96
CA GLU A 53 6.83 21.59 -2.69
C GLU A 53 6.67 21.06 -4.11
N GLU A 54 7.77 20.84 -4.82
CA GLU A 54 7.75 20.20 -6.14
C GLU A 54 7.12 18.80 -6.07
N TRP A 55 7.51 17.99 -5.09
CA TRP A 55 7.01 16.62 -4.99
C TRP A 55 5.52 16.53 -4.68
N TYR A 56 5.04 17.25 -3.65
CA TYR A 56 3.63 17.29 -3.30
C TYR A 56 2.81 17.98 -4.40
N GLY A 57 3.35 19.02 -5.04
CA GLY A 57 2.71 19.71 -6.16
C GLY A 57 2.46 18.75 -7.32
N ASN A 58 3.48 18.01 -7.74
CA ASN A 58 3.35 17.01 -8.81
C ASN A 58 2.29 15.94 -8.48
N LEU A 59 2.26 15.44 -7.24
CA LEU A 59 1.25 14.46 -6.82
C LEU A 59 -0.16 15.07 -6.78
N ALA A 60 -0.31 16.30 -6.28
CA ALA A 60 -1.60 17.00 -6.28
C ALA A 60 -2.11 17.22 -7.70
N ASP A 61 -1.24 17.61 -8.63
CA ASP A 61 -1.56 17.78 -10.05
C ASP A 61 -2.00 16.46 -10.68
N MET A 62 -1.30 15.36 -10.39
CA MET A 62 -1.70 14.01 -10.81
C MET A 62 -3.09 13.64 -10.27
N MET A 63 -3.36 13.88 -8.97
CA MET A 63 -4.66 13.57 -8.38
C MET A 63 -5.80 14.36 -9.04
N ARG A 64 -5.56 15.63 -9.37
CA ARG A 64 -6.52 16.47 -10.10
C ARG A 64 -6.73 15.99 -11.54
N ALA A 65 -5.65 15.66 -12.25
CA ALA A 65 -5.72 15.18 -13.63
C ALA A 65 -6.42 13.82 -13.74
N GLU A 66 -6.20 12.93 -12.77
CA GLU A 66 -6.80 11.60 -12.71
C GLU A 66 -8.20 11.58 -12.08
N GLY A 67 -8.65 12.71 -11.51
CA GLY A 67 -9.99 12.83 -10.91
C GLY A 67 -10.17 12.11 -9.57
N VAL A 68 -9.08 11.86 -8.83
CA VAL A 68 -9.06 11.09 -7.57
C VAL A 68 -8.91 11.96 -6.31
N THR A 69 -9.30 13.24 -6.41
CA THR A 69 -9.17 14.25 -5.33
C THR A 69 -10.10 14.00 -4.14
N GLU A 70 -11.17 13.23 -4.33
CA GLU A 70 -12.14 12.92 -3.27
C GLU A 70 -12.05 11.47 -2.81
N LYS A 71 -11.83 10.54 -3.75
CA LYS A 71 -11.80 9.09 -3.51
C LYS A 71 -10.96 8.37 -4.54
N GLY A 72 -10.59 7.12 -4.25
CA GLY A 72 -9.81 6.27 -5.13
C GLY A 72 -8.32 6.64 -5.13
N HIS A 73 -7.48 5.78 -5.67
CA HIS A 73 -6.03 5.92 -5.63
C HIS A 73 -5.45 6.41 -6.94
N LEU A 74 -4.32 7.11 -6.88
CA LEU A 74 -3.51 7.46 -8.04
C LEU A 74 -3.19 6.21 -8.87
N GLN A 75 -3.19 6.35 -10.18
CA GLN A 75 -2.95 5.26 -11.12
C GLN A 75 -1.58 4.59 -10.88
N ILE A 76 -0.57 5.36 -10.47
CA ILE A 76 0.74 4.81 -10.09
C ILE A 76 0.65 3.80 -8.93
N ASN A 77 -0.25 4.03 -7.97
CA ASN A 77 -0.46 3.15 -6.82
C ASN A 77 -1.32 1.95 -7.20
N ARG A 78 -2.36 2.17 -8.02
CA ARG A 78 -3.19 1.09 -8.58
C ARG A 78 -2.36 0.11 -9.42
N ASN A 79 -1.41 0.62 -10.19
CA ASN A 79 -0.48 -0.21 -10.96
C ASN A 79 0.41 -1.09 -10.06
N VAL A 80 0.81 -0.60 -8.88
CA VAL A 80 1.56 -1.41 -7.91
C VAL A 80 0.69 -2.56 -7.40
N ILE A 81 -0.56 -2.31 -7.03
CA ILE A 81 -1.49 -3.36 -6.59
C ILE A 81 -1.71 -4.40 -7.70
N ARG A 82 -1.87 -3.95 -8.95
CA ARG A 82 -2.02 -4.85 -10.09
C ARG A 82 -0.80 -5.75 -10.25
N ASN A 83 0.41 -5.19 -10.26
CA ASN A 83 1.64 -5.99 -10.38
C ASN A 83 1.78 -7.01 -9.23
N LEU A 84 1.41 -6.62 -8.01
CA LEU A 84 1.42 -7.53 -6.87
C LEU A 84 0.34 -8.63 -7.01
N THR A 85 -0.81 -8.31 -7.59
CA THR A 85 -1.89 -9.26 -7.87
C THR A 85 -1.46 -10.27 -8.93
N ASP A 86 -0.80 -9.82 -9.99
CA ASP A 86 -0.28 -10.67 -11.06
C ASP A 86 0.76 -11.64 -10.48
N LEU A 87 1.75 -11.12 -9.74
CA LEU A 87 2.75 -11.95 -9.06
C LEU A 87 2.12 -12.91 -8.05
N HIS A 88 1.10 -12.47 -7.30
CA HIS A 88 0.37 -13.33 -6.38
C HIS A 88 -0.24 -14.54 -7.10
N ALA A 89 -0.88 -14.32 -8.25
CA ALA A 89 -1.44 -15.40 -9.06
C ALA A 89 -0.37 -16.38 -9.56
N ASP A 90 0.77 -15.87 -10.03
CA ASP A 90 1.89 -16.68 -10.49
C ASP A 90 2.50 -17.53 -9.35
N LEU A 91 2.65 -16.95 -8.16
CA LEU A 91 3.13 -17.66 -6.98
C LEU A 91 2.16 -18.76 -6.51
N LEU A 92 0.85 -18.51 -6.57
CA LEU A 92 -0.16 -19.50 -6.23
C LEU A 92 -0.22 -20.67 -7.22
N ALA A 93 0.00 -20.40 -8.50
CA ALA A 93 0.04 -21.42 -9.55
C ALA A 93 1.32 -22.29 -9.47
N SER A 94 2.38 -21.78 -8.84
CA SER A 94 3.67 -22.45 -8.73
C SER A 94 3.74 -23.43 -7.56
N THR A 95 4.30 -24.61 -7.82
CA THR A 95 4.60 -25.62 -6.80
C THR A 95 5.89 -25.33 -6.01
N LYS A 96 6.73 -24.41 -6.50
CA LYS A 96 8.03 -24.04 -5.90
C LYS A 96 7.92 -23.21 -4.62
N TYR A 97 6.75 -22.64 -4.32
CA TYR A 97 6.56 -21.69 -3.22
C TYR A 97 5.52 -22.15 -2.17
N PRO A 98 5.68 -23.34 -1.55
CA PRO A 98 4.69 -23.88 -0.61
C PRO A 98 4.49 -23.02 0.64
N PHE A 99 5.54 -22.32 1.10
CA PHE A 99 5.43 -21.40 2.24
C PHE A 99 4.58 -20.17 1.93
N TYR A 100 4.58 -19.70 0.68
CA TYR A 100 3.71 -18.62 0.24
C TYR A 100 2.25 -19.07 0.28
N ASN A 101 1.96 -20.23 -0.31
CA ASN A 101 0.62 -20.82 -0.32
C ASN A 101 0.10 -21.04 1.10
N ALA A 102 0.93 -21.56 2.01
CA ALA A 102 0.55 -21.75 3.41
C ALA A 102 0.23 -20.42 4.12
N ALA A 103 1.01 -19.37 3.88
CA ALA A 103 0.74 -18.05 4.45
C ALA A 103 -0.55 -17.43 3.90
N TYR A 104 -0.79 -17.56 2.59
CA TYR A 104 -2.03 -17.13 1.96
C TYR A 104 -3.25 -17.86 2.53
N PHE A 105 -3.24 -19.20 2.59
CA PHE A 105 -4.36 -19.97 3.15
C PHE A 105 -4.61 -19.68 4.62
N LYS A 106 -3.58 -19.31 5.39
CA LYS A 106 -3.74 -18.84 6.77
C LYS A 106 -4.43 -17.47 6.84
N ALA A 107 -4.17 -16.58 5.88
CA ALA A 107 -4.77 -15.25 5.80
C ALA A 107 -6.19 -15.27 5.20
N LEU A 108 -6.47 -16.22 4.29
CA LEU A 108 -7.69 -16.27 3.47
C LEU A 108 -9.00 -16.17 4.28
N PRO A 109 -9.21 -16.87 5.41
CA PRO A 109 -10.44 -16.71 6.19
C PRO A 109 -10.68 -15.27 6.65
N PHE A 110 -9.61 -14.55 7.02
CA PHE A 110 -9.70 -13.15 7.44
C PHE A 110 -9.98 -12.23 6.24
N ILE A 111 -9.39 -12.51 5.08
CA ILE A 111 -9.64 -11.74 3.85
C ILE A 111 -11.12 -11.85 3.45
N VAL A 112 -11.67 -13.06 3.45
CA VAL A 112 -13.09 -13.32 3.15
C VAL A 112 -14.00 -12.59 4.14
N GLU A 113 -13.69 -12.66 5.44
CA GLU A 113 -14.46 -11.95 6.47
C GLU A 113 -14.43 -10.43 6.27
N LEU A 114 -13.26 -9.86 5.95
CA LEU A 114 -13.11 -8.42 5.70
C LEU A 114 -13.91 -7.95 4.48
N ARG A 115 -13.87 -8.71 3.37
CA ARG A 115 -14.67 -8.42 2.17
C ARG A 115 -16.17 -8.44 2.43
N GLN A 116 -16.63 -9.42 3.20
CA GLN A 116 -18.04 -9.51 3.58
C GLN A 116 -18.48 -8.30 4.41
N LYS A 117 -17.60 -7.77 5.25
CA LYS A 117 -17.89 -6.57 6.07
C LYS A 117 -17.82 -5.27 5.28
N SER A 118 -16.90 -5.14 4.33
CA SER A 118 -16.74 -3.92 3.54
C SER A 118 -17.81 -3.78 2.45
N GLY A 119 -18.42 -4.90 2.03
CA GLY A 119 -19.44 -4.92 0.97
C GLY A 119 -18.88 -4.67 -0.43
N GLN A 120 -17.55 -4.58 -0.56
CA GLN A 120 -16.85 -4.38 -1.83
C GLN A 120 -16.57 -5.75 -2.47
N THR A 121 -17.37 -6.11 -3.47
CA THR A 121 -17.21 -7.36 -4.22
C THR A 121 -16.26 -7.24 -5.42
N GLU A 122 -15.96 -6.02 -5.86
CA GLU A 122 -15.15 -5.77 -7.08
C GLU A 122 -13.65 -5.58 -6.83
N GLU A 123 -13.24 -5.36 -5.58
CA GLU A 123 -11.82 -5.16 -5.25
C GLU A 123 -11.03 -6.47 -5.33
N SER A 124 -9.70 -6.35 -5.42
CA SER A 124 -8.79 -7.51 -5.36
C SER A 124 -8.47 -7.93 -3.91
N GLU A 125 -8.17 -9.20 -3.67
CA GLU A 125 -7.88 -9.69 -2.31
C GLU A 125 -6.71 -8.95 -1.66
N LEU A 126 -5.72 -8.56 -2.46
CA LEU A 126 -4.58 -7.76 -2.01
C LEU A 126 -4.99 -6.35 -1.62
N GLU A 127 -5.88 -5.71 -2.39
CA GLU A 127 -6.39 -4.38 -2.05
C GLU A 127 -7.10 -4.41 -0.68
N THR A 128 -7.96 -5.40 -0.44
CA THR A 128 -8.57 -5.63 0.88
C THR A 128 -7.51 -5.82 1.99
N CYS A 129 -6.44 -6.56 1.71
CA CYS A 129 -5.34 -6.73 2.68
C CYS A 129 -4.66 -5.40 3.00
N PHE A 130 -4.32 -4.60 1.98
CA PHE A 130 -3.68 -3.30 2.16
C PHE A 130 -4.59 -2.31 2.88
N GLU A 131 -5.88 -2.27 2.55
CA GLU A 131 -6.88 -1.46 3.26
C GLU A 131 -6.99 -1.85 4.73
N ALA A 132 -6.98 -3.14 5.05
CA ALA A 132 -7.01 -3.60 6.43
C ALA A 132 -5.76 -3.17 7.21
N LEU A 133 -4.56 -3.31 6.62
CA LEU A 133 -3.33 -2.83 7.23
C LEU A 133 -3.34 -1.31 7.42
N TYR A 134 -3.82 -0.58 6.41
CA TYR A 134 -3.90 0.87 6.44
C TYR A 134 -4.90 1.37 7.49
N GLY A 135 -6.09 0.78 7.54
CA GLY A 135 -7.10 1.10 8.56
C GLY A 135 -6.57 0.87 9.97
N ILE A 136 -5.77 -0.17 10.19
CA ILE A 136 -5.14 -0.44 11.49
C ILE A 136 -4.06 0.57 11.83
N LEU A 137 -3.28 1.02 10.85
CA LEU A 137 -2.34 2.12 11.03
C LEU A 137 -3.08 3.40 11.49
N LEU A 138 -4.21 3.72 10.86
CA LEU A 138 -5.04 4.87 11.27
C LEU A 138 -5.59 4.72 12.68
N LEU A 139 -6.10 3.53 13.05
CA LEU A 139 -6.58 3.25 14.41
C LEU A 139 -5.47 3.42 15.46
N ARG A 140 -4.24 2.97 15.16
CA ARG A 140 -3.06 3.15 16.03
C ARG A 140 -2.71 4.62 16.20
N LEU A 141 -2.72 5.40 15.12
CA LEU A 141 -2.49 6.85 15.17
C LEU A 141 -3.55 7.57 16.02
N GLN A 142 -4.79 7.08 16.00
CA GLN A 142 -5.89 7.55 16.86
C GLN A 142 -5.83 7.00 18.30
N LYS A 143 -4.83 6.18 18.65
CA LYS A 143 -4.67 5.50 19.95
C LYS A 143 -5.91 4.66 20.34
N LYS A 144 -6.64 4.13 19.35
CA LYS A 144 -7.76 3.23 19.60
C LYS A 144 -7.26 1.83 19.93
N GLU A 145 -7.97 1.15 20.82
CA GLU A 145 -7.66 -0.24 21.17
C GLU A 145 -7.93 -1.17 19.99
N ILE A 146 -7.02 -2.11 19.76
CA ILE A 146 -7.16 -3.15 18.75
C ILE A 146 -7.57 -4.43 19.46
N SER A 147 -8.71 -4.99 19.06
CA SER A 147 -9.17 -6.26 19.62
C SER A 147 -8.19 -7.40 19.32
N GLN A 148 -8.17 -8.44 20.15
CA GLN A 148 -7.31 -9.62 19.91
C GLN A 148 -7.63 -10.31 18.57
N GLY A 149 -8.92 -10.36 18.18
CA GLY A 149 -9.33 -10.94 16.91
C GLY A 149 -8.76 -10.17 15.73
N THR A 150 -8.85 -8.83 15.79
CA THR A 150 -8.27 -7.94 14.79
C THR A 150 -6.75 -8.07 14.74
N ALA A 151 -6.07 -8.16 15.89
CA ALA A 151 -4.62 -8.32 15.94
C ALA A 151 -4.16 -9.62 15.23
N LYS A 152 -4.85 -10.74 15.46
CA LYS A 152 -4.57 -12.03 14.79
C LYS A 152 -4.77 -11.96 13.28
N ALA A 153 -5.86 -11.34 12.83
CA ALA A 153 -6.12 -11.15 11.40
C ALA A 153 -4.99 -10.35 10.74
N ILE A 154 -4.57 -9.26 11.38
CA ILE A 154 -3.50 -8.39 10.87
C ILE A 154 -2.14 -9.08 10.89
N GLU A 155 -1.84 -9.90 11.89
CA GLU A 155 -0.60 -10.69 11.91
C GLU A 155 -0.53 -11.66 10.73
N ALA A 156 -1.63 -12.38 10.43
CA ALA A 156 -1.71 -13.29 9.29
C ALA A 156 -1.56 -12.54 7.96
N ILE A 157 -2.31 -11.44 7.78
CA ILE A 157 -2.27 -10.60 6.57
C ILE A 157 -0.87 -9.98 6.39
N SER A 158 -0.28 -9.44 7.45
CA SER A 158 1.06 -8.82 7.40
C SER A 158 2.12 -9.84 7.02
N SER A 159 2.05 -11.06 7.56
CA SER A 159 2.99 -12.15 7.23
C SER A 159 2.89 -12.55 5.75
N PHE A 160 1.66 -12.66 5.25
CA PHE A 160 1.37 -12.94 3.84
C PHE A 160 1.91 -11.85 2.91
N LEU A 161 1.58 -10.58 3.16
CA LEU A 161 2.04 -9.45 2.35
C LEU A 161 3.55 -9.25 2.42
N SER A 162 4.18 -9.56 3.55
CA SER A 162 5.64 -9.51 3.70
C SER A 162 6.33 -10.54 2.79
N LEU A 163 5.79 -11.76 2.69
CA LEU A 163 6.31 -12.76 1.74
C LEU A 163 6.12 -12.31 0.29
N LEU A 164 4.94 -11.78 -0.05
CA LEU A 164 4.67 -11.25 -1.38
C LEU A 164 5.66 -10.13 -1.76
N ALA A 165 5.89 -9.16 -0.86
CA ALA A 165 6.83 -8.07 -1.07
C ALA A 165 8.27 -8.58 -1.27
N ASN A 166 8.68 -9.61 -0.53
CA ASN A 166 9.99 -10.24 -0.71
C ASN A 166 10.13 -10.94 -2.07
N TYR A 167 9.08 -11.64 -2.53
CA TYR A 167 9.11 -12.26 -3.86
C TYR A 167 9.07 -11.23 -4.99
N TYR A 168 8.37 -10.11 -4.79
CA TYR A 168 8.37 -9.00 -5.73
C TYR A 168 9.76 -8.37 -5.90
N ASP A 169 10.50 -8.22 -4.80
CA ASP A 169 11.90 -7.77 -4.87
C ASP A 169 12.79 -8.77 -5.64
N LYS A 170 12.60 -10.07 -5.41
CA LYS A 170 13.32 -11.12 -6.16
C LYS A 170 12.97 -11.12 -7.64
N GLU A 171 11.71 -10.94 -8.00
CA GLU A 171 11.26 -10.84 -9.39
C GLU A 171 11.93 -9.67 -10.10
N ARG A 172 11.94 -8.49 -9.47
CA ARG A 172 12.59 -7.29 -10.01
C ARG A 172 14.10 -7.45 -10.21
N LYS A 173 14.75 -8.32 -9.43
CA LYS A 173 16.17 -8.66 -9.55
C LYS A 173 16.44 -9.79 -10.55
N GLY A 174 15.40 -10.43 -11.11
CA GLY A 174 15.53 -11.61 -11.96
C GLY A 174 15.93 -12.87 -11.20
N GLU A 175 15.71 -12.90 -9.89
CA GLU A 175 16.06 -14.02 -9.00
C GLU A 175 14.88 -14.96 -8.71
N LEU A 176 13.67 -14.55 -9.09
CA LEU A 176 12.47 -15.40 -8.99
C LEU A 176 12.46 -16.42 -10.14
N LYS A 177 12.06 -17.66 -9.86
CA LYS A 177 11.97 -18.74 -10.84
C LYS A 177 10.61 -19.40 -10.75
N LEU A 178 9.76 -19.15 -11.72
CA LEU A 178 8.44 -19.77 -11.81
C LEU A 178 8.52 -21.14 -12.48
N ASP A 179 7.47 -21.94 -12.41
CA ASP A 179 7.46 -23.29 -13.01
C ASP A 179 7.56 -23.27 -14.55
N ASN A 180 7.32 -22.11 -15.17
CA ASN A 180 7.40 -21.88 -16.61
C ASN A 180 8.75 -21.26 -17.07
N ASP A 181 9.72 -21.09 -16.16
CA ASP A 181 11.11 -20.67 -16.44
C ASP A 181 12.08 -21.86 -16.44
#